data_AF-A0A8T7HAN2-F1
#
_entry.id   AF-A0A8T7HAN2-F1
#
_cell.length_a   1.000
_cell.length_b   1.000
_cell.length_c   1.000
_cell.angle_alpha   90.00
_cell.angle_beta   90.00
_cell.angle_gamma   90.00
#
_symmetry.space_group_name_H-M   'P 1'
#
loop_
_entity.id
_entity.type
_entity.pdbx_description
1 polymer ?
#
loop_
_entity_poly.entity_id
_entity_poly.type
_entity_poly.pdbx_seq_one_letter_code
_entity_poly.pdbx_strand_id
1 'polypeptide(L)'
;MRSAPPGEGIVIGIDPGVARTGYGVLRRCDPYPTPLAFGCIETPSNHRPARRLLEIYEKISLLLDEYAPECLAMEQLFFSRNVTSAMHVSEARGVILLAAEQRGIPVTEYTPNQVKLAVTGSGRADKHQVQEMMRRLLRLQELPRPDDAADGLAIALCHINMVR
;
A
#
# COMPACT_ATOMS: atom_id res chain seq x y z
N MET A 1 -12.63 -11.56 -20.56
CA MET A 1 -11.57 -10.82 -19.83
C MET A 1 -10.28 -10.97 -20.60
N ARG A 2 -9.68 -9.87 -21.07
CA ARG A 2 -8.32 -9.92 -21.62
C ARG A 2 -7.37 -9.89 -20.42
N SER A 3 -6.69 -10.98 -20.14
CA SER A 3 -5.58 -10.99 -19.19
C SER A 3 -4.54 -9.98 -19.67
N ALA A 4 -4.06 -9.12 -18.77
CA ALA A 4 -2.96 -8.20 -19.08
C ALA A 4 -1.76 -9.01 -19.60
N PRO A 5 -1.01 -8.48 -20.59
CA PRO A 5 0.18 -9.17 -21.07
C PRO A 5 1.18 -9.37 -19.92
N PRO A 6 1.99 -10.45 -19.95
CA PRO A 6 3.00 -10.71 -18.93
C PRO A 6 3.97 -9.51 -18.85
N GLY A 7 3.96 -8.80 -17.71
CA GLY A 7 4.75 -7.59 -17.48
C GLY A 7 3.96 -6.30 -17.24
N GLU A 8 2.62 -6.30 -17.41
CA GLU A 8 1.76 -5.10 -17.24
C GLU A 8 0.74 -5.20 -16.08
N GLY A 9 1.07 -5.95 -15.04
CA GLY A 9 0.18 -6.16 -13.90
C GLY A 9 -0.06 -4.92 -13.03
N ILE A 10 -1.18 -4.91 -12.30
CA ILE A 10 -1.51 -3.87 -11.32
C ILE A 10 -1.11 -4.35 -9.93
N VAL A 11 -0.41 -3.50 -9.19
CA VAL A 11 0.00 -3.72 -7.81
C VAL A 11 -0.67 -2.69 -6.93
N ILE A 12 -1.28 -3.12 -5.82
CA ILE A 12 -1.80 -2.23 -4.78
C ILE A 12 -0.89 -2.32 -3.56
N GLY A 13 -0.33 -1.19 -3.13
CA GLY A 13 0.39 -1.08 -1.86
C GLY A 13 -0.51 -0.50 -0.78
N ILE A 14 -0.49 -1.11 0.42
CA ILE A 14 -1.31 -0.71 1.57
C ILE A 14 -0.42 -0.46 2.79
N ASP A 15 -0.56 0.72 3.40
CA ASP A 15 -0.07 1.02 4.74
C ASP A 15 -1.25 0.93 5.75
N PRO A 16 -1.36 -0.16 6.52
CA PRO A 16 -2.54 -0.44 7.32
C PRO A 16 -2.62 0.45 8.57
N GLY A 17 -3.80 1.02 8.82
CA GLY A 17 -4.09 1.72 10.06
C GLY A 17 -5.58 1.92 10.29
N VAL A 18 -6.04 1.78 11.53
CA VAL A 18 -7.49 1.86 11.82
C VAL A 18 -8.05 3.24 11.51
N ALA A 19 -7.33 4.31 11.88
CA ALA A 19 -7.79 5.68 11.60
C ALA A 19 -7.54 6.14 10.18
N ARG A 20 -6.39 5.73 9.62
CA ARG A 20 -5.89 6.11 8.32
C ARG A 20 -5.23 4.87 7.74
N THR A 21 -5.76 4.35 6.64
CA THR A 21 -5.12 3.30 5.85
C THR A 21 -4.69 3.92 4.52
N GLY A 22 -3.39 4.06 4.33
CA GLY A 22 -2.80 4.58 3.10
C GLY A 22 -2.86 3.55 1.97
N TYR A 23 -3.14 3.97 0.75
CA TYR A 23 -3.08 3.09 -0.42
C TYR A 23 -2.47 3.76 -1.64
N GLY A 24 -1.80 2.96 -2.47
CA GLY A 24 -1.29 3.35 -3.78
C GLY A 24 -1.50 2.23 -4.80
N VAL A 25 -2.01 2.58 -5.97
CA VAL A 25 -2.28 1.67 -7.08
C VAL A 25 -1.34 2.02 -8.22
N LEU A 26 -0.48 1.08 -8.58
CA LEU A 26 0.49 1.24 -9.67
C LEU A 26 0.24 0.20 -10.75
N ARG A 27 0.26 0.63 -12.01
CA ARG A 27 0.43 -0.26 -13.15
C ARG A 27 1.92 -0.45 -13.40
N ARG A 28 2.37 -1.70 -13.46
CA ARG A 28 3.72 -2.01 -13.95
C ARG A 28 3.77 -1.68 -15.44
N CYS A 29 4.72 -0.85 -15.83
CA CYS A 29 5.03 -0.56 -17.22
C CYS A 29 6.55 -0.50 -17.38
N ASP A 30 7.05 -0.87 -18.55
CA ASP A 30 8.45 -0.63 -18.97
C ASP A 30 8.51 0.74 -19.67
N PRO A 31 9.42 1.67 -19.32
CA PRO A 31 10.47 1.57 -18.30
C PRO A 31 10.09 1.98 -16.88
N TYR A 32 8.95 2.66 -16.71
CA TYR A 32 8.53 3.19 -15.41
C TYR A 32 7.10 2.83 -15.07
N PRO A 33 6.82 2.41 -13.82
CA PRO A 33 5.46 2.18 -13.36
C PRO A 33 4.63 3.47 -13.41
N THR A 34 3.34 3.33 -13.68
CA THR A 34 2.39 4.44 -13.80
C THR A 34 1.41 4.43 -12.62
N PRO A 35 1.27 5.53 -11.87
CA PRO A 35 0.26 5.63 -10.83
C PRO A 35 -1.14 5.71 -11.43
N LEU A 36 -2.06 4.89 -10.92
CA LEU A 36 -3.47 4.88 -11.34
C LEU A 36 -4.36 5.60 -10.33
N ALA A 37 -4.15 5.34 -9.05
CA ALA A 37 -4.86 5.96 -7.94
C ALA A 37 -4.00 5.89 -6.67
N PHE A 38 -4.21 6.80 -5.74
CA PHE A 38 -3.63 6.74 -4.41
C PHE A 38 -4.47 7.61 -3.48
N GLY A 39 -4.43 7.31 -2.18
CA GLY A 39 -5.22 8.04 -1.21
C GLY A 39 -5.10 7.48 0.19
N CYS A 40 -6.03 7.90 1.04
CA CYS A 40 -6.14 7.44 2.41
C CYS A 40 -7.59 7.09 2.72
N ILE A 41 -7.81 5.88 3.22
CA ILE A 41 -9.08 5.47 3.80
C ILE A 41 -9.11 6.00 5.23
N GLU A 42 -9.92 7.03 5.47
CA GLU A 42 -10.15 7.58 6.79
C GLU A 42 -11.40 6.98 7.44
N THR A 43 -11.29 6.64 8.73
CA THR A 43 -12.45 6.22 9.55
C THR A 43 -12.58 7.11 10.78
N PRO A 44 -13.79 7.66 11.06
CA PRO A 44 -14.02 8.55 12.21
C PRO A 44 -13.72 7.89 13.56
N SER A 45 -13.13 8.65 14.49
CA SER A 45 -12.79 8.16 15.84
C SER A 45 -14.01 7.94 16.74
N ASN A 46 -15.15 8.57 16.43
CA ASN A 46 -16.41 8.38 17.13
C ASN A 46 -17.16 7.10 16.69
N HIS A 47 -16.69 6.39 15.66
CA HIS A 47 -17.24 5.10 15.28
C HIS A 47 -16.69 4.00 16.20
N ARG A 48 -17.56 3.06 16.59
CA ARG A 48 -17.15 1.87 17.35
C ARG A 48 -16.08 1.06 16.57
N PRO A 49 -15.12 0.40 17.23
CA PRO A 49 -14.00 -0.28 16.55
C PRO A 49 -14.44 -1.23 15.41
N ALA A 50 -15.42 -2.09 15.66
CA ALA A 50 -15.95 -3.01 14.65
C ALA A 50 -16.54 -2.31 13.41
N ARG A 51 -17.10 -1.10 13.57
CA ARG A 51 -17.62 -0.31 12.44
C ARG A 51 -16.49 0.25 11.59
N ARG A 52 -15.40 0.69 12.21
CA ARG A 52 -14.20 1.17 11.51
C ARG A 52 -13.55 0.05 10.69
N LEU A 53 -13.46 -1.15 11.27
CA LEU A 53 -12.99 -2.35 10.56
C LEU A 53 -13.88 -2.70 9.36
N LEU A 54 -15.21 -2.62 9.50
CA LEU A 54 -16.14 -2.80 8.37
C LEU A 54 -15.92 -1.77 7.26
N GLU A 55 -15.73 -0.50 7.61
CA GLU A 55 -15.48 0.55 6.60
C GLU A 55 -14.15 0.34 5.86
N ILE A 56 -13.12 -0.14 6.55
CA ILE A 56 -11.86 -0.54 5.92
C ILE A 56 -12.10 -1.72 4.97
N TYR A 57 -12.81 -2.77 5.42
CA TYR A 57 -13.15 -3.92 4.59
C TYR A 57 -13.86 -3.52 3.30
N GLU A 58 -14.92 -2.70 3.41
CA GLU A 58 -15.75 -2.28 2.29
C GLU A 58 -14.93 -1.47 1.27
N LYS A 59 -14.15 -0.48 1.74
CA LYS A 59 -13.34 0.37 0.85
C LYS A 59 -12.18 -0.38 0.20
N ILE A 60 -11.52 -1.28 0.93
CA ILE A 60 -10.46 -2.14 0.37
C ILE A 60 -11.07 -3.11 -0.64
N SER A 61 -12.21 -3.73 -0.33
CA SER A 61 -12.93 -4.60 -1.25
C SER A 61 -13.23 -3.90 -2.57
N LEU A 62 -13.75 -2.66 -2.53
CA LEU A 62 -13.99 -1.86 -3.72
C LEU A 62 -12.72 -1.61 -4.53
N LEU A 63 -11.61 -1.24 -3.88
CA LEU A 63 -10.32 -1.06 -4.56
C LEU A 63 -9.84 -2.36 -5.23
N LEU A 64 -9.94 -3.49 -4.53
CA LEU A 64 -9.53 -4.78 -5.06
C LEU A 64 -10.40 -5.21 -6.25
N ASP A 65 -11.72 -4.96 -6.19
CA ASP A 65 -12.66 -5.27 -7.27
C ASP A 65 -12.48 -4.35 -8.49
N GLU A 66 -12.23 -3.06 -8.26
CA GLU A 66 -12.05 -2.07 -9.32
C GLU A 66 -10.77 -2.32 -10.13
N TYR A 67 -9.67 -2.63 -9.45
CA TYR A 67 -8.35 -2.72 -10.08
C TYR A 67 -7.90 -4.15 -10.37
N ALA A 68 -8.51 -5.16 -9.75
CA ALA A 68 -8.15 -6.58 -9.90
C ALA A 68 -6.62 -6.83 -9.92
N PRO A 69 -5.89 -6.43 -8.87
CA PRO A 69 -4.43 -6.46 -8.89
C PRO A 69 -3.88 -7.87 -8.92
N GLU A 70 -2.68 -8.01 -9.50
CA GLU A 70 -1.93 -9.27 -9.48
C GLU A 70 -1.37 -9.57 -8.08
N CYS A 71 -1.17 -8.52 -7.27
CA CYS A 71 -0.59 -8.60 -5.95
C CYS A 71 -1.02 -7.41 -5.09
N LEU A 72 -1.25 -7.68 -3.80
CA LEU A 72 -1.36 -6.66 -2.76
C LEU A 72 -0.08 -6.66 -1.92
N ALA A 73 0.62 -5.54 -1.88
CA ALA A 73 1.83 -5.34 -1.09
C ALA A 73 1.50 -4.60 0.21
N MET A 74 2.10 -5.01 1.32
CA MET A 74 1.91 -4.37 2.63
C MET A 74 3.25 -4.10 3.33
N GLU A 75 3.28 -3.09 4.19
CA GLU A 75 4.39 -2.94 5.14
C GLU A 75 4.28 -3.99 6.27
N GLN A 76 5.41 -4.59 6.62
CA GLN A 76 5.54 -5.47 7.76
C GLN A 76 5.63 -4.66 9.05
N LEU A 77 4.72 -4.94 9.98
CA LEU A 77 4.65 -4.23 11.26
C LEU A 77 5.73 -4.72 12.23
N PHE A 78 6.50 -3.78 12.79
CA PHE A 78 7.42 -4.03 13.90
C PHE A 78 6.91 -3.33 15.16
N PHE A 79 6.47 -4.10 16.14
CA PHE A 79 5.97 -3.55 17.40
C PHE A 79 7.09 -3.52 18.45
N SER A 80 7.45 -2.32 18.93
CA SER A 80 8.52 -2.17 19.93
C SER A 80 8.05 -1.66 21.29
N ARG A 81 6.93 -0.90 21.40
CA ARG A 81 6.55 -0.27 22.69
C ARG A 81 5.05 -0.09 23.01
N ASN A 82 4.15 0.09 22.03
CA ASN A 82 2.74 0.37 22.32
C ASN A 82 1.80 -0.76 21.85
N VAL A 83 1.49 -1.67 22.79
CA VAL A 83 0.71 -2.88 22.54
C VAL A 83 -0.73 -2.57 22.10
N THR A 84 -1.37 -1.54 22.65
CA THR A 84 -2.77 -1.21 22.31
C THR A 84 -2.90 -0.70 20.89
N SER A 85 -2.02 0.20 20.46
CA SER A 85 -2.00 0.66 19.06
C SER A 85 -1.65 -0.48 18.10
N ALA A 86 -0.73 -1.35 18.51
CA ALA A 86 -0.34 -2.53 17.75
C ALA A 86 -1.52 -3.49 17.51
N MET A 87 -2.34 -3.72 18.53
CA MET A 87 -3.53 -4.57 18.42
C MET A 87 -4.53 -4.01 17.40
N HIS A 88 -4.88 -2.73 17.50
CA HIS A 88 -5.80 -2.09 16.57
C HIS A 88 -5.30 -2.17 15.12
N VAL A 89 -4.03 -1.86 14.86
CA VAL A 89 -3.46 -1.96 13.51
C VAL A 89 -3.47 -3.41 13.02
N SER A 90 -3.21 -4.38 13.90
CA SER A 90 -3.27 -5.80 13.56
C SER A 90 -4.68 -6.25 13.16
N GLU A 91 -5.72 -5.72 13.81
CA GLU A 91 -7.12 -5.97 13.41
C GLU A 91 -7.42 -5.44 12.01
N ALA A 92 -7.01 -4.19 11.70
CA ALA A 92 -7.16 -3.63 10.35
C ALA A 92 -6.41 -4.46 9.30
N ARG A 93 -5.17 -4.86 9.59
CA ARG A 93 -4.39 -5.76 8.74
C ARG A 93 -5.12 -7.09 8.52
N GLY A 94 -5.67 -7.71 9.56
CA GLY A 94 -6.42 -8.96 9.44
C GLY A 94 -7.61 -8.84 8.47
N VAL A 95 -8.32 -7.72 8.50
CA VAL A 95 -9.43 -7.43 7.58
C VAL A 95 -8.96 -7.25 6.14
N ILE A 96 -7.84 -6.55 5.93
CA ILE A 96 -7.24 -6.35 4.60
C ILE A 96 -6.78 -7.69 4.00
N LEU A 97 -6.09 -8.51 4.80
CA LEU A 97 -5.64 -9.84 4.41
C LEU A 97 -6.82 -10.74 4.00
N LEU A 98 -7.89 -10.74 4.82
CA LEU A 98 -9.11 -11.48 4.50
C LEU A 98 -9.73 -11.01 3.18
N ALA A 99 -9.82 -9.70 2.95
CA ALA A 99 -10.40 -9.15 1.73
C ALA A 99 -9.60 -9.55 0.46
N ALA A 100 -8.27 -9.63 0.56
CA ALA A 100 -7.41 -10.09 -0.51
C ALA A 100 -7.55 -11.60 -0.77
N GLU A 101 -7.53 -12.41 0.28
CA GLU A 101 -7.65 -13.88 0.19
C GLU A 101 -9.00 -14.31 -0.41
N GLN A 102 -10.09 -13.62 -0.06
CA GLN A 102 -11.42 -13.87 -0.65
C GLN A 102 -11.46 -13.70 -2.18
N ARG A 103 -10.51 -12.97 -2.75
CA ARG A 103 -10.38 -12.71 -4.19
C ARG A 103 -9.24 -13.51 -4.83
N GLY A 104 -8.53 -14.34 -4.07
CA GLY A 104 -7.35 -15.07 -4.54
C GLY A 104 -6.18 -14.15 -4.91
N ILE A 105 -6.11 -12.94 -4.33
CA ILE A 105 -5.04 -11.99 -4.59
C ILE A 105 -3.89 -12.28 -3.63
N PRO A 106 -2.69 -12.65 -4.12
CA PRO A 106 -1.55 -12.93 -3.26
C PRO A 106 -1.11 -11.66 -2.53
N VAL A 107 -0.71 -11.82 -1.26
CA VAL A 107 -0.19 -10.73 -0.43
C VAL A 107 1.31 -10.90 -0.20
N THR A 108 2.08 -9.82 -0.39
CA THR A 108 3.52 -9.78 -0.08
C THR A 108 3.82 -8.70 0.95
N GLU A 109 4.71 -8.98 1.91
CA GLU A 109 5.05 -8.05 2.98
C GLU A 109 6.51 -7.60 2.89
N TYR A 110 6.75 -6.32 3.18
CA TYR A 110 8.07 -5.70 3.13
C TYR A 110 8.38 -4.96 4.42
N THR A 111 9.58 -5.13 4.94
CA THR A 111 10.08 -4.33 6.07
C THR A 111 10.26 -2.86 5.65
N PRO A 112 10.19 -1.90 6.59
CA PRO A 112 10.45 -0.49 6.29
C PRO A 112 11.81 -0.25 5.61
N ASN A 113 12.83 -1.05 5.99
CA ASN A 113 14.16 -0.98 5.38
C ASN A 113 14.16 -1.49 3.93
N GLN A 114 13.39 -2.54 3.62
CA GLN A 114 13.23 -3.01 2.24
C GLN A 114 12.54 -1.97 1.37
N VAL A 115 11.50 -1.29 1.88
CA VAL A 115 10.83 -0.20 1.16
C VAL A 115 11.82 0.92 0.85
N LYS A 116 12.56 1.40 1.85
CA LYS A 116 13.59 2.44 1.67
C LYS A 116 14.65 2.03 0.66
N LEU A 117 15.17 0.80 0.79
CA LEU A 117 16.20 0.26 -0.11
C LEU A 117 15.68 0.14 -1.55
N ALA A 118 14.47 -0.38 -1.74
CA ALA A 118 13.87 -0.57 -3.06
C ALA A 118 13.56 0.74 -3.78
N VAL A 119 13.16 1.79 -3.04
CA VAL A 119 12.81 3.09 -3.63
C VAL A 119 14.03 3.98 -3.85
N THR A 120 15.00 3.97 -2.93
CA THR A 120 16.09 4.97 -2.92
C THR A 120 17.49 4.39 -3.17
N GLY A 121 17.64 3.07 -3.15
CA GLY A 121 18.95 2.40 -3.15
C GLY A 121 19.65 2.42 -1.78
N SER A 122 19.04 3.00 -0.74
CA SER A 122 19.60 3.07 0.62
C SER A 122 18.54 2.78 1.68
N GLY A 123 18.75 1.75 2.49
CA GLY A 123 17.90 1.45 3.65
C GLY A 123 17.92 2.52 4.76
N ARG A 124 18.86 3.47 4.68
CA ARG A 124 19.01 4.58 5.64
C ARG A 124 18.36 5.88 5.18
N ALA A 125 17.67 5.88 4.03
CA ALA A 125 17.03 7.08 3.51
C ALA A 125 15.97 7.64 4.48
N ASP A 126 15.89 8.97 4.53
CA ASP A 126 14.85 9.67 5.26
C ASP A 126 13.53 9.74 4.44
N LYS A 127 12.44 10.18 5.10
CA LYS A 127 11.11 10.21 4.46
C LYS A 127 11.06 11.15 3.25
N HIS A 128 11.76 12.27 3.30
CA HIS A 128 11.79 13.22 2.19
C HIS A 128 12.54 12.66 0.98
N GLN A 129 13.65 11.96 1.20
CA GLN A 129 14.40 11.27 0.16
C GLN A 129 13.55 10.19 -0.54
N VAL A 130 12.77 9.42 0.22
CA VAL A 130 11.82 8.44 -0.33
C VAL A 130 10.77 9.13 -1.20
N GLN A 131 10.14 10.20 -0.72
CA GLN A 131 9.10 10.93 -1.46
C GLN A 131 9.64 11.57 -2.75
N GLU A 132 10.83 12.17 -2.72
CA GLU A 132 11.45 12.78 -3.91
C GLU A 132 11.86 11.72 -4.94
N MET A 133 12.36 10.56 -4.49
CA MET A 133 12.66 9.43 -5.39
C MET A 133 11.39 8.87 -6.03
N MET A 134 10.31 8.71 -5.26
CA MET A 134 9.01 8.31 -5.80
C MET A 134 8.50 9.29 -6.84
N ARG A 135 8.58 10.61 -6.58
CA ARG A 135 8.17 11.64 -7.54
C ARG A 135 8.87 11.46 -8.89
N ARG A 136 10.17 11.17 -8.87
CA ARG A 136 10.98 10.93 -10.08
C ARG A 136 10.61 9.62 -10.77
N LEU A 137 10.52 8.52 -10.00
CA LEU A 137 10.26 7.17 -10.53
C LEU A 137 8.83 7.03 -11.10
N LEU A 138 7.86 7.71 -10.48
CA LEU A 138 6.45 7.73 -10.90
C LEU A 138 6.09 8.91 -11.80
N ARG A 139 7.08 9.77 -12.13
CA ARG A 139 6.91 10.99 -12.94
C ARG A 139 5.78 11.90 -12.47
N LEU A 140 5.62 12.02 -11.16
CA LEU A 140 4.62 12.91 -10.55
C LEU A 140 5.09 14.37 -10.68
N GLN A 141 4.15 15.28 -10.98
CA GLN A 141 4.46 16.72 -11.02
C GLN A 141 4.79 17.26 -9.63
N GLU A 142 4.08 16.76 -8.62
CA GLU A 142 4.22 17.16 -7.21
C GLU A 142 4.50 15.95 -6.32
N LEU A 143 4.91 16.20 -5.08
CA LEU A 143 5.06 15.14 -4.08
C LEU A 143 3.67 14.55 -3.76
N PRO A 144 3.53 13.22 -3.68
CA PRO A 144 2.26 12.60 -3.33
C PRO A 144 1.84 13.02 -1.92
N ARG A 145 0.60 13.49 -1.81
CA ARG A 145 -0.05 13.87 -0.56
C ARG A 145 -1.45 13.25 -0.51
N PRO A 146 -1.98 12.92 0.68
CA PRO A 146 -1.36 13.04 2.01
C PRO A 146 -0.22 12.02 2.21
N ASP A 147 0.54 12.17 3.29
CA ASP A 147 1.68 11.32 3.64
C ASP A 147 1.34 9.81 3.60
N ASP A 148 0.17 9.40 4.07
CA ASP A 148 -0.25 7.98 4.07
C ASP A 148 -0.41 7.44 2.63
N ALA A 149 -0.83 8.30 1.69
CA ALA A 149 -0.92 7.93 0.28
C ALA A 149 0.48 7.75 -0.35
N ALA A 150 1.46 8.54 0.11
CA ALA A 150 2.85 8.35 -0.26
C ALA A 150 3.39 7.00 0.25
N ASP A 151 3.04 6.61 1.48
CA ASP A 151 3.47 5.34 2.06
C ASP A 151 2.89 4.14 1.27
N GLY A 152 1.60 4.19 0.89
CA GLY A 152 0.98 3.20 0.01
C GLY A 152 1.65 3.09 -1.38
N LEU A 153 1.98 4.24 -2.01
CA LEU A 153 2.73 4.26 -3.28
C LEU A 153 4.16 3.70 -3.13
N ALA A 154 4.85 4.00 -2.02
CA ALA A 154 6.18 3.49 -1.73
C ALA A 154 6.19 1.96 -1.64
N ILE A 155 5.18 1.38 -0.97
CA ILE A 155 5.02 -0.06 -0.81
C ILE A 155 4.74 -0.74 -2.15
N ALA A 156 3.84 -0.17 -2.97
CA ALA A 156 3.56 -0.69 -4.31
C ALA A 156 4.82 -0.67 -5.21
N LEU A 157 5.56 0.45 -5.17
CA LEU A 157 6.80 0.62 -5.92
C LEU A 157 7.90 -0.33 -5.44
N CYS A 158 7.99 -0.55 -4.12
CA CYS A 158 8.90 -1.53 -3.53
C CYS A 158 8.65 -2.92 -4.10
N HIS A 159 7.38 -3.36 -4.14
CA HIS A 159 7.03 -4.65 -4.72
C HIS A 159 7.48 -4.75 -6.18
N ILE A 160 7.12 -3.76 -7.01
CA ILE A 160 7.50 -3.73 -8.43
C ILE A 160 9.03 -3.82 -8.59
N ASN A 161 9.80 -3.12 -7.77
CA ASN A 161 11.27 -3.13 -7.85
C ASN A 161 11.90 -4.44 -7.36
N MET A 162 11.25 -5.16 -6.43
CA MET A 162 11.75 -6.41 -5.85
C MET A 162 11.45 -7.64 -6.69
N VAL A 163 10.41 -7.60 -7.53
CA VAL A 163 10.00 -8.71 -8.39
C VAL A 163 10.22 -8.41 -9.89
N ARG A 164 11.02 -7.39 -10.17
CA ARG A 164 11.52 -7.04 -11.51
C ARG A 164 12.55 -8.05 -12.02
#